data_AF-A0A7V9KRK1-F1
#
_entry.id   AF-A0A7V9KRK1-F1
#
_cell.length_a   1.000
_cell.length_b   1.000
_cell.length_c   1.000
_cell.angle_alpha   90.00
_cell.angle_beta   90.00
_cell.angle_gamma   90.00
#
_symmetry.space_group_name_H-M   'P 1'
#
loop_
_entity.id
_entity.type
_entity.pdbx_description
1 polymer ?
#
loop_
_entity_poly.entity_id
_entity_poly.type
_entity_poly.pdbx_seq_one_letter_code
_entity_poly.pdbx_strand_id
1 'polypeptide(L)'
;MLVMLLVGRRGPGPLATVLAVVWSCILLFSYTSSDGPAPGGSSSGDPDPPSWLDSVGVQAGPDVVALAALASLAGSWLVRTRRDAAVRAASEQARLDERNAHFTRGERARIARELHDVVAHHLSIVAVQAETARLTTPGLSQQGADRFTEIGETARTALTEMRRLLGVLREDAATERMRHPQPGIAEISGLVDEARDKGGSRIRLESTGDPPNLDAGTQLTAYRIVQEALT
;
A
#
# COMPACT_ATOMS: atom_id res chain seq x y z
N MET A 1 32.71 36.99 -2.50
CA MET A 1 32.45 36.26 -3.77
C MET A 1 33.16 34.90 -3.75
N LEU A 2 32.70 34.00 -2.89
CA LEU A 2 32.94 32.55 -2.89
C LEU A 2 32.04 32.02 -1.75
N VAL A 3 31.46 30.83 -1.85
CA VAL A 3 30.45 30.26 -0.92
C VAL A 3 28.99 30.65 -1.21
N MET A 4 28.60 30.77 -2.48
CA MET A 4 27.16 30.86 -2.87
C MET A 4 26.73 29.83 -3.93
N LEU A 5 27.55 28.82 -4.22
CA LEU A 5 27.31 27.93 -5.38
C LEU A 5 27.19 26.43 -5.08
N LEU A 6 26.83 26.04 -3.86
CA LEU A 6 26.59 24.61 -3.59
C LEU A 6 25.46 24.34 -2.59
N VAL A 7 24.28 24.91 -2.84
CA VAL A 7 23.03 24.43 -2.21
C VAL A 7 22.08 23.97 -3.30
N GLY A 8 22.29 22.72 -3.71
CA GLY A 8 21.35 21.98 -4.56
C GLY A 8 20.06 21.68 -3.80
N ARG A 9 18.92 22.09 -4.37
CA ARG A 9 17.53 21.54 -4.37
C ARG A 9 16.96 20.73 -3.20
N ARG A 10 17.58 20.68 -2.02
CA ARG A 10 16.96 20.25 -0.76
C ARG A 10 16.89 21.47 0.13
N GLY A 11 15.68 21.94 0.40
CA GLY A 11 15.43 23.10 1.26
C GLY A 11 16.21 22.96 2.58
N PRO A 12 16.69 24.09 3.15
CA PRO A 12 17.49 24.06 4.36
C PRO A 12 16.75 23.26 5.43
N GLY A 13 17.40 22.19 5.92
CA GLY A 13 16.85 21.40 7.01
C GLY A 13 16.58 22.29 8.23
N PRO A 14 15.72 21.87 9.16
CA PRO A 14 15.31 22.70 10.31
C PRO A 14 16.51 23.23 11.11
N LEU A 15 17.62 22.48 11.15
CA LEU A 15 18.89 22.93 11.75
C LEU A 15 19.52 24.13 11.02
N ALA A 16 19.48 24.15 9.69
CA ALA A 16 20.01 25.26 8.89
C ALA A 16 19.12 26.52 9.03
N THR A 17 17.80 26.35 9.17
CA THR A 17 16.91 27.49 9.45
C THR A 17 17.17 28.07 10.84
N VAL A 18 17.33 27.22 11.86
CA VAL A 18 17.70 27.64 13.22
C VAL A 18 19.05 28.35 13.22
N LEU A 19 20.07 27.77 12.58
CA LEU A 19 21.39 28.39 12.48
C LEU A 19 21.34 29.73 11.73
N ALA A 20 20.53 29.86 10.68
CA ALA A 20 20.36 31.11 9.94
C ALA A 20 19.64 32.20 10.75
N VAL A 21 18.66 31.83 11.58
CA VAL A 21 17.98 32.76 12.50
C VAL A 21 18.93 33.22 13.59
N VAL A 22 19.67 32.28 14.22
CA VAL A 22 20.70 32.59 15.22
C VAL A 22 21.77 33.50 14.62
N TRP A 23 22.25 33.20 13.42
CA TRP A 23 23.25 34.01 12.72
C TRP A 23 22.72 35.40 12.34
N SER A 24 21.46 35.50 11.91
CA SER A 24 20.82 36.80 11.64
C SER A 24 20.65 37.63 12.90
N CYS A 25 20.29 37.03 14.04
CA CYS A 25 20.20 37.73 15.32
C CYS A 25 21.57 38.25 15.77
N ILE A 26 22.63 37.45 15.58
CA ILE A 26 24.01 37.86 15.87
C ILE A 26 24.42 39.05 15.00
N LEU A 27 24.15 39.00 13.68
CA LEU A 27 24.49 40.08 12.76
C LEU A 27 23.70 41.36 13.01
N LEU A 28 22.39 41.25 13.28
CA LEU A 28 21.55 42.43 13.54
C LEU A 28 22.01 43.14 14.81
N PHE A 29 22.39 42.37 15.83
CA PHE A 29 22.96 42.89 17.06
C PHE A 29 24.31 43.60 16.82
N SER A 30 25.22 43.00 16.04
CA SER A 30 26.47 43.63 15.63
C SER A 30 26.24 44.94 14.87
N TYR A 31 25.23 45.02 14.01
CA TYR A 31 24.90 46.24 13.27
C TYR A 31 24.36 47.36 14.18
N THR A 32 23.53 47.04 15.17
CA THR A 32 23.06 48.06 16.12
C THR A 32 24.16 48.60 17.03
N SER A 33 25.24 47.83 17.23
CA SER A 33 26.37 48.21 18.08
C SER A 33 27.37 49.17 17.42
N SER A 34 27.28 49.38 16.10
CA SER A 34 28.22 50.25 15.38
C SER A 34 27.85 51.73 15.37
N ASP A 35 26.70 52.14 15.91
CA ASP A 35 26.31 53.55 16.01
C ASP A 35 26.87 54.21 17.28
N GLY A 36 28.21 54.30 17.37
CA GLY A 36 28.92 55.10 18.37
C GLY A 36 29.30 56.47 17.79
N PRO A 37 29.05 57.60 18.48
CA PRO A 37 29.34 58.93 17.96
C PRO A 37 30.85 59.17 17.82
N ALA A 38 31.27 59.78 16.71
CA ALA A 38 32.66 60.14 16.45
C ALA A 38 33.14 61.28 17.38
N PRO A 39 34.26 61.14 18.10
CA PRO A 39 34.88 62.26 18.78
C PRO A 39 35.90 62.95 17.86
N GLY A 40 35.74 64.27 17.72
CA GLY A 40 36.72 65.14 17.07
C GLY A 40 37.78 65.65 18.05
N GLY A 41 38.94 66.02 17.50
CA GLY A 41 39.88 67.00 18.08
C GLY A 41 41.08 66.48 18.90
N SER A 42 42.27 66.82 18.40
CA SER A 42 43.66 66.86 18.96
C SER A 42 43.84 67.06 20.49
N SER A 43 44.93 66.74 21.20
CA SER A 43 46.35 66.42 20.90
C SER A 43 47.08 65.82 22.13
N SER A 44 48.17 65.08 21.87
CA SER A 44 49.41 64.89 22.67
C SER A 44 49.37 64.32 24.10
N GLY A 45 49.88 63.09 24.24
CA GLY A 45 50.52 62.58 25.45
C GLY A 45 50.00 61.21 25.91
N ASP A 46 50.54 60.13 25.30
CA ASP A 46 50.33 58.69 25.58
C ASP A 46 48.87 58.19 25.72
N PRO A 47 48.35 57.35 24.81
CA PRO A 47 47.01 56.80 24.96
C PRO A 47 46.99 55.72 26.04
N ASP A 48 46.33 55.99 27.17
CA ASP A 48 45.75 54.93 27.98
C ASP A 48 44.93 54.01 27.06
N PRO A 49 45.01 52.67 27.19
CA PRO A 49 44.15 51.79 26.42
C PRO A 49 42.69 52.19 26.69
N PRO A 50 41.88 52.39 25.66
CA PRO A 50 40.54 52.92 25.84
C PRO A 50 39.69 52.00 26.74
N SER A 51 39.10 52.57 27.78
CA SER A 51 38.26 51.87 28.77
C SER A 51 37.00 51.22 28.18
N TRP A 52 36.63 51.52 26.93
CA TRP A 52 35.56 50.81 26.23
C TRP A 52 35.91 49.34 25.98
N LEU A 53 37.19 48.95 25.94
CA LEU A 53 37.62 47.57 25.73
C LEU A 53 37.15 46.62 26.85
N ASP A 54 37.01 47.10 28.08
CA ASP A 54 36.46 46.31 29.20
C ASP A 54 34.93 46.13 29.11
N SER A 55 34.25 46.99 28.34
CA SER A 55 32.79 46.98 28.18
C SER A 55 32.29 46.18 26.96
N VAL A 56 33.19 45.69 26.10
CA VAL A 56 32.84 44.78 24.98
C VAL A 56 32.70 43.31 25.46
N GLY A 57 32.41 43.13 26.75
CA GLY A 57 31.92 41.86 27.27
C GLY A 57 30.61 41.51 26.58
N VAL A 58 30.69 40.63 25.57
CA VAL A 58 29.55 39.96 24.94
C VAL A 58 28.83 39.15 26.01
N GLN A 59 27.96 39.79 26.79
CA GLN A 59 26.96 39.12 27.59
C GLN A 59 25.66 39.17 26.79
N ALA A 60 25.50 38.21 25.88
CA ALA A 60 24.16 37.74 25.61
C ALA A 60 23.61 37.28 26.96
N GLY A 61 22.71 38.09 27.56
CA GLY A 61 22.10 37.74 28.82
C GLY A 61 21.53 36.32 28.73
N PRO A 62 21.60 35.51 29.80
CA PRO A 62 21.14 34.12 29.79
C PRO A 62 19.70 33.98 29.26
N ASP A 63 18.89 35.04 29.40
CA ASP A 63 17.52 35.13 28.91
C ASP A 63 17.39 35.05 27.38
N VAL A 64 18.30 35.69 26.62
CA VAL A 64 18.24 35.68 25.14
C VAL A 64 18.61 34.29 24.60
N VAL A 65 19.62 33.65 25.20
CA VAL A 65 20.03 32.29 24.85
C VAL A 65 18.93 31.29 25.19
N ALA A 66 18.29 31.44 26.35
CA ALA A 66 17.17 30.60 26.77
C ALA A 66 15.98 30.72 25.82
N LEU A 67 15.60 31.94 25.42
CA LEU A 67 14.50 32.18 24.47
C LEU A 67 14.79 31.58 23.08
N ALA A 68 16.02 31.74 22.57
CA ALA A 68 16.41 31.16 21.29
C ALA A 68 16.41 29.62 21.32
N ALA A 69 16.86 29.01 22.43
CA ALA A 69 16.81 27.57 22.64
C ALA A 69 15.37 27.05 22.71
N LEU A 70 14.49 27.73 23.45
CA LEU A 70 13.07 27.39 23.53
C LEU A 70 12.35 27.53 22.19
N ALA A 71 12.60 28.61 21.44
CA ALA A 71 12.05 28.79 20.10
C ALA A 71 12.51 27.69 19.12
N SER A 72 13.77 27.28 19.20
CA SER A 72 14.34 26.20 18.40
C SER A 72 13.74 24.84 18.75
N LEU A 73 13.57 24.56 20.04
CA LEU A 73 12.91 23.34 20.52
C LEU A 73 11.45 23.29 20.08
N ALA A 74 10.70 24.37 20.26
CA ALA A 74 9.30 24.48 19.84
C ALA A 74 9.15 24.33 18.31
N GLY A 75 10.02 24.98 17.52
CA GLY A 75 10.04 24.84 16.07
C GLY A 75 10.36 23.41 15.62
N SER A 76 11.35 22.77 16.25
CA SER A 76 11.71 21.38 15.96
C SER A 76 10.58 20.41 16.31
N TRP A 77 9.88 20.65 17.42
CA TRP A 77 8.74 19.85 17.85
C TRP A 77 7.56 19.99 16.88
N LEU A 78 7.24 21.21 16.46
CA LEU A 78 6.18 21.47 15.47
C LEU A 78 6.47 20.82 14.10
N VAL A 79 7.73 20.84 13.66
CA VAL A 79 8.12 20.18 12.40
C VAL A 79 8.01 18.67 12.52
N ARG A 80 8.40 18.08 13.65
CA ARG A 80 8.28 16.63 13.91
C ARG A 80 6.81 16.20 13.92
N THR A 81 5.96 16.89 14.67
CA THR A 81 4.53 16.55 14.76
C THR A 81 3.83 16.64 13.40
N ARG A 82 4.16 17.66 12.59
CA ARG A 82 3.66 17.78 11.21
C ARG A 82 4.16 16.66 10.29
N ARG A 83 5.43 16.26 10.40
CA ARG A 83 5.98 15.14 9.63
C ARG A 83 5.33 13.82 10.01
N ASP A 84 5.15 13.58 11.31
CA ASP A 84 4.53 12.35 11.79
C ASP A 84 3.06 12.28 11.36
N ALA A 85 2.34 13.41 11.39
CA ALA A 85 0.98 13.50 10.87
C ALA A 85 0.92 13.23 9.35
N ALA A 86 1.85 13.79 8.58
CA ALA A 86 1.93 13.57 7.14
C ALA A 86 2.28 12.11 6.78
N VAL A 87 3.21 11.48 7.52
CA VAL A 87 3.56 10.06 7.34
C VAL A 87 2.37 9.17 7.69
N ARG A 88 1.67 9.44 8.80
CA ARG A 88 0.46 8.70 9.16
C ARG A 88 -0.63 8.84 8.09
N ALA A 89 -0.90 10.05 7.62
CA ALA A 89 -1.88 10.29 6.56
C ALA A 89 -1.50 9.55 5.27
N ALA A 90 -0.23 9.61 4.85
CA ALA A 90 0.25 8.88 3.67
C ALA A 90 0.13 7.36 3.84
N SER A 91 0.43 6.82 5.03
CA SER A 91 0.31 5.38 5.31
C SER A 91 -1.14 4.91 5.32
N GLU A 92 -2.07 5.73 5.83
CA GLU A 92 -3.50 5.40 5.82
C GLU A 92 -4.06 5.45 4.40
N GLN A 93 -3.67 6.45 3.62
CA GLN A 93 -4.05 6.56 2.21
C GLN A 93 -3.56 5.35 1.41
N ALA A 94 -2.30 4.94 1.59
CA ALA A 94 -1.76 3.75 0.95
C ALA A 94 -2.52 2.47 1.33
N ARG A 95 -2.93 2.33 2.60
CA ARG A 95 -3.76 1.21 3.07
C ARG A 95 -5.15 1.20 2.45
N LEU A 96 -5.78 2.37 2.31
CA LEU A 96 -7.09 2.51 1.66
C LEU A 96 -7.00 2.17 0.17
N ASP A 97 -5.95 2.65 -0.51
CA ASP A 97 -5.70 2.36 -1.92
C ASP A 97 -5.44 0.87 -2.16
N GLU A 98 -4.63 0.23 -1.31
CA GLU A 98 -4.37 -1.21 -1.35
C GLU A 98 -5.66 -2.01 -1.14
N ARG A 99 -6.48 -1.65 -0.14
CA ARG A 99 -7.79 -2.26 0.10
C ARG A 99 -8.71 -2.11 -1.13
N ASN A 100 -8.84 -0.91 -1.68
CA ASN A 100 -9.70 -0.66 -2.86
C ASN A 100 -9.24 -1.44 -4.10
N ALA A 101 -7.92 -1.56 -4.31
CA ALA A 101 -7.37 -2.35 -5.40
C ALA A 101 -7.69 -3.86 -5.24
N HIS A 102 -7.61 -4.38 -4.02
CA HIS A 102 -7.99 -5.76 -3.72
C HIS A 102 -9.48 -6.01 -3.88
N PHE A 103 -10.34 -5.11 -3.40
CA PHE A 103 -11.80 -5.22 -3.56
C PHE A 103 -12.20 -5.24 -5.05
N THR A 104 -11.66 -4.32 -5.86
CA THR A 104 -12.06 -4.21 -7.27
C THR A 104 -11.69 -5.45 -8.09
N ARG A 105 -10.51 -6.04 -7.86
CA ARG A 105 -10.08 -7.25 -8.59
C ARG A 105 -10.79 -8.51 -8.11
N GLY A 106 -10.96 -8.65 -6.79
CA GLY A 106 -11.68 -9.77 -6.20
C GLY A 106 -13.14 -9.80 -6.65
N GLU A 107 -13.78 -8.63 -6.68
CA GLU A 107 -15.18 -8.50 -7.07
C GLU A 107 -15.39 -8.77 -8.56
N ARG A 108 -14.54 -8.24 -9.45
CA ARG A 108 -14.60 -8.57 -10.88
C ARG A 108 -14.45 -10.07 -11.15
N ALA A 109 -13.54 -10.73 -10.44
CA ALA A 109 -13.33 -12.17 -10.57
C ALA A 109 -14.49 -13.00 -9.99
N ARG A 110 -15.16 -12.49 -8.94
CA ARG A 110 -16.36 -13.10 -8.36
C ARG A 110 -17.54 -12.98 -9.33
N ILE A 111 -17.83 -11.77 -9.81
CA ILE A 111 -18.89 -11.50 -10.78
C ILE A 111 -18.68 -12.35 -12.04
N ALA A 112 -17.45 -12.44 -12.57
CA ALA A 112 -17.18 -13.28 -13.74
C ALA A 112 -17.48 -14.77 -13.49
N ARG A 113 -17.24 -15.29 -12.28
CA ARG A 113 -17.57 -16.67 -11.89
C ARG A 113 -19.07 -16.87 -11.75
N GLU A 114 -19.76 -15.97 -11.06
CA GLU A 114 -21.22 -16.01 -10.91
C GLU A 114 -21.92 -15.95 -12.26
N LEU A 115 -21.48 -15.05 -13.14
CA LEU A 115 -21.97 -14.97 -14.52
C LEU A 115 -21.64 -16.24 -15.30
N HIS A 116 -20.45 -16.83 -15.13
CA HIS A 116 -20.10 -18.07 -15.81
C HIS A 116 -20.99 -19.23 -15.36
N ASP A 117 -21.20 -19.39 -14.06
CA ASP A 117 -22.01 -20.48 -13.50
C ASP A 117 -23.46 -20.36 -13.96
N VAL A 118 -24.02 -19.14 -13.93
CA VAL A 118 -25.36 -18.88 -14.43
C VAL A 118 -25.44 -19.16 -15.93
N VAL A 119 -24.58 -18.59 -16.78
CA VAL A 119 -24.69 -18.75 -18.23
C VAL A 119 -24.39 -20.18 -18.67
N ALA A 120 -23.40 -20.83 -18.08
CA ALA A 120 -23.06 -22.22 -18.38
C ALA A 120 -24.22 -23.17 -18.01
N HIS A 121 -24.87 -22.94 -16.87
CA HIS A 121 -26.04 -23.71 -16.46
C HIS A 121 -27.19 -23.56 -17.47
N HIS A 122 -27.51 -22.34 -17.89
CA HIS A 122 -28.59 -22.10 -18.85
C HIS A 122 -28.28 -22.71 -20.22
N LEU A 123 -27.06 -22.56 -20.73
CA LEU A 123 -26.65 -23.19 -22.00
C LEU A 123 -26.69 -24.72 -21.92
N SER A 124 -26.32 -25.29 -20.78
CA SER A 124 -26.45 -26.74 -20.56
C SER A 124 -27.90 -27.19 -20.58
N ILE A 125 -28.81 -26.44 -19.95
CA ILE A 125 -30.26 -26.73 -20.01
C ILE A 125 -30.76 -26.65 -21.44
N VAL A 126 -30.39 -25.61 -22.21
CA VAL A 126 -30.78 -25.47 -23.61
C VAL A 126 -30.30 -26.67 -24.44
N ALA A 127 -29.06 -27.11 -24.23
CA ALA A 127 -28.54 -28.29 -24.93
C ALA A 127 -29.34 -29.57 -24.59
N VAL A 128 -29.66 -29.78 -23.30
CA VAL A 128 -30.46 -30.93 -22.86
C VAL A 128 -31.90 -30.84 -23.35
N GLN A 129 -32.52 -29.66 -23.33
CA GLN A 129 -33.88 -29.44 -23.81
C GLN A 129 -34.00 -29.67 -25.32
N ALA A 130 -33.01 -29.23 -26.11
CA ALA A 130 -32.98 -29.46 -27.54
C ALA A 130 -32.88 -30.97 -27.85
N GLU A 131 -32.01 -31.70 -27.14
CA GLU A 131 -31.90 -33.15 -27.25
C GLU A 131 -33.20 -33.86 -26.85
N THR A 132 -33.80 -33.44 -25.75
CA THR A 132 -35.03 -34.02 -25.21
C THR A 132 -36.20 -33.76 -26.16
N ALA A 133 -36.37 -32.53 -26.66
CA ALA A 133 -37.42 -32.16 -27.59
C ALA A 133 -37.39 -33.01 -28.87
N ARG A 134 -36.20 -33.36 -29.35
CA ARG A 134 -36.03 -34.24 -30.51
C ARG A 134 -36.53 -35.67 -30.23
N LEU A 135 -36.32 -36.19 -29.02
CA LEU A 135 -36.68 -37.56 -28.63
C LEU A 135 -38.13 -37.69 -28.14
N THR A 136 -38.71 -36.64 -27.57
CA THR A 136 -40.01 -36.70 -26.89
C THR A 136 -41.16 -36.06 -27.67
N THR A 137 -40.90 -35.41 -28.82
CA THR A 137 -41.96 -34.78 -29.63
C THR A 137 -42.53 -35.78 -30.64
N PRO A 138 -43.78 -36.25 -30.47
CA PRO A 138 -44.39 -37.18 -31.42
C PRO A 138 -44.67 -36.50 -32.76
N GLY A 139 -44.40 -37.19 -33.88
CA GLY A 139 -44.68 -36.67 -35.21
C GLY A 139 -43.74 -35.55 -35.68
N LEU A 140 -42.60 -35.36 -35.01
CA LEU A 140 -41.59 -34.39 -35.41
C LEU A 140 -41.05 -34.72 -36.82
N SER A 141 -41.08 -33.75 -37.72
CA SER A 141 -40.52 -33.91 -39.06
C SER A 141 -38.99 -34.04 -39.00
N GLN A 142 -38.39 -34.67 -40.02
CA GLN A 142 -36.93 -34.77 -40.12
C GLN A 142 -36.27 -33.39 -40.02
N GLN A 143 -36.82 -32.40 -40.72
CA GLN A 143 -36.33 -31.03 -40.66
C GLN A 143 -36.43 -30.43 -39.24
N GLY A 144 -37.50 -30.72 -38.48
CA GLY A 144 -37.61 -30.30 -37.09
C GLY A 144 -36.58 -30.97 -36.17
N ALA A 145 -36.28 -32.25 -36.40
CA ALA A 145 -35.24 -32.96 -35.67
C ALA A 145 -33.83 -32.41 -35.95
N ASP A 146 -33.56 -32.05 -37.20
CA ASP A 146 -32.30 -31.43 -37.60
C ASP A 146 -32.12 -30.06 -36.93
N ARG A 147 -33.18 -29.24 -36.86
CA ARG A 147 -33.15 -27.94 -36.15
C ARG A 147 -32.84 -28.07 -34.66
N PHE A 148 -33.43 -29.03 -33.96
CA PHE A 148 -33.10 -29.26 -32.54
C PHE A 148 -31.66 -29.73 -32.36
N THR A 149 -31.13 -30.50 -33.32
CA THR A 149 -29.72 -30.89 -33.32
C THR A 149 -28.80 -29.67 -33.45
N GLU A 150 -29.08 -28.77 -34.41
CA GLU A 150 -28.34 -27.52 -34.60
C GLU A 150 -28.36 -26.64 -33.32
N ILE A 151 -29.53 -26.52 -32.66
CA ILE A 151 -29.65 -25.76 -31.40
C ILE A 151 -28.77 -26.38 -30.30
N GLY A 152 -28.82 -27.71 -30.14
CA GLY A 152 -28.02 -28.41 -29.14
C GLY A 152 -26.52 -28.33 -29.40
N GLU A 153 -26.09 -28.35 -30.66
CA GLU A 153 -24.69 -28.14 -31.05
C GLU A 153 -24.24 -26.70 -30.81
N THR A 154 -25.07 -25.71 -31.17
CA THR A 154 -24.77 -24.29 -30.94
C THR A 154 -24.56 -24.00 -29.45
N ALA A 155 -25.40 -24.56 -28.58
CA ALA A 155 -25.25 -24.41 -27.13
C ALA A 155 -23.95 -25.05 -26.60
N ARG A 156 -23.56 -26.23 -27.11
CA ARG A 156 -22.29 -26.92 -26.74
C ARG A 156 -21.06 -26.17 -27.24
N THR A 157 -21.13 -25.61 -28.45
CA THR A 157 -20.07 -24.76 -29.02
C THR A 157 -19.89 -23.49 -28.18
N ALA A 158 -20.99 -22.81 -27.82
CA ALA A 158 -20.94 -21.63 -26.96
C ALA A 158 -20.32 -21.92 -25.58
N LEU A 159 -20.66 -23.06 -24.96
CA LEU A 159 -20.03 -23.52 -23.71
C LEU A 159 -18.52 -23.73 -23.86
N THR A 160 -18.09 -24.27 -25.00
CA THR A 160 -16.67 -24.55 -25.27
C THR A 160 -15.89 -23.25 -25.49
N GLU A 161 -16.42 -22.32 -26.28
CA GLU A 161 -15.82 -21.00 -26.50
C GLU A 161 -15.69 -20.21 -25.19
N MET A 162 -16.73 -20.23 -24.35
CA MET A 162 -16.71 -19.56 -23.05
C MET A 162 -15.65 -20.14 -22.12
N ARG A 163 -15.53 -21.48 -22.02
CA ARG A 163 -14.48 -22.14 -21.24
C ARG A 163 -13.08 -21.78 -21.73
N ARG A 164 -12.91 -21.64 -23.05
CA ARG A 164 -11.63 -21.23 -23.65
C ARG A 164 -11.26 -19.79 -23.27
N LEU A 165 -12.21 -18.86 -23.31
CA LEU A 165 -11.98 -17.47 -22.88
C LEU A 165 -11.59 -17.36 -21.40
N LEU A 166 -12.19 -18.18 -20.53
CA LEU A 166 -11.79 -18.26 -19.12
C LEU A 166 -10.44 -18.97 -18.91
N GLY A 167 -10.07 -19.90 -19.79
CA GLY A 167 -8.77 -20.56 -19.79
C GLY A 167 -7.61 -19.57 -19.96
N VAL A 168 -7.78 -18.58 -20.83
CA VAL A 168 -6.77 -17.52 -21.08
C VAL A 168 -6.54 -16.66 -19.83
N LEU A 169 -7.60 -16.28 -19.11
CA LEU A 169 -7.47 -15.58 -17.81
C LEU A 169 -6.77 -16.43 -16.74
N ARG A 170 -6.82 -17.76 -16.87
CA ARG A 170 -6.18 -18.70 -15.94
C ARG A 170 -4.69 -18.89 -16.20
N GLU A 171 -4.20 -18.63 -17.42
CA GLU A 171 -2.77 -18.59 -17.76
C GLU A 171 -2.07 -17.35 -17.18
N ASP A 172 -2.72 -16.19 -17.19
CA ASP A 172 -2.24 -15.00 -16.48
C ASP A 172 -2.15 -15.27 -14.98
N ALA A 173 -3.17 -15.95 -14.42
CA ALA A 173 -3.13 -16.43 -13.04
C ALA A 173 -2.08 -17.53 -12.83
N ALA A 174 -1.69 -18.32 -13.84
CA ALA A 174 -0.61 -19.31 -13.74
C ALA A 174 0.76 -18.64 -13.60
N THR A 175 0.96 -17.55 -14.34
CA THR A 175 2.14 -16.69 -14.26
C THR A 175 2.23 -16.00 -12.89
N GLU A 176 1.09 -15.60 -12.31
CA GLU A 176 1.01 -15.11 -10.93
C GLU A 176 1.28 -16.24 -9.90
N ARG A 177 0.79 -17.46 -10.13
CA ARG A 177 1.01 -18.66 -9.29
C ARG A 177 2.45 -19.15 -9.28
N MET A 178 3.24 -18.87 -10.31
CA MET A 178 4.70 -19.11 -10.27
C MET A 178 5.42 -18.17 -9.29
N ARG A 179 4.86 -16.99 -8.98
CA ARG A 179 5.43 -16.03 -8.02
C ARG A 179 5.08 -16.34 -6.56
N HIS A 180 3.97 -17.03 -6.32
CA HIS A 180 3.57 -17.52 -5.00
C HIS A 180 3.03 -18.95 -5.12
N PRO A 181 3.79 -19.97 -4.68
CA PRO A 181 3.34 -21.35 -4.77
C PRO A 181 1.99 -21.49 -4.08
N GLN A 182 1.04 -22.17 -4.74
CA GLN A 182 -0.29 -22.35 -4.18
C GLN A 182 -0.20 -23.23 -2.93
N PRO A 183 -0.97 -22.90 -1.88
CA PRO A 183 -1.07 -23.76 -0.71
C PRO A 183 -1.75 -25.07 -1.11
N GLY A 184 -1.21 -26.17 -0.62
CA GLY A 184 -1.73 -27.51 -0.76
C GLY A 184 -2.08 -28.11 0.59
N ILE A 185 -2.11 -29.43 0.63
CA ILE A 185 -2.56 -30.19 1.80
C ILE A 185 -1.51 -30.13 2.94
N ALA A 186 -0.24 -29.93 2.59
CA ALA A 186 0.85 -29.83 3.56
C ALA A 186 0.68 -28.61 4.48
N GLU A 187 0.11 -27.53 3.96
CA GLU A 187 -0.09 -26.25 4.64
C GLU A 187 -1.31 -26.25 5.58
N ILE A 188 -2.16 -27.29 5.54
CA ILE A 188 -3.37 -27.39 6.39
C ILE A 188 -3.01 -27.44 7.89
N SER A 189 -1.88 -28.06 8.23
CA SER A 189 -1.39 -28.14 9.61
C SER A 189 -1.19 -26.74 10.21
N GLY A 190 -0.44 -25.89 9.52
CA GLY A 190 -0.20 -24.50 9.94
C GLY A 190 -1.48 -23.66 9.99
N LEU A 191 -2.41 -23.88 9.06
CA LEU A 191 -3.71 -23.20 9.05
C LEU A 191 -4.57 -23.54 10.28
N VAL A 192 -4.57 -24.81 10.71
CA VAL A 192 -5.26 -25.23 11.94
C VAL A 192 -4.61 -24.62 13.18
N ASP A 193 -3.28 -24.57 13.23
CA ASP A 193 -2.56 -23.97 14.34
C ASP A 193 -2.85 -22.46 14.46
N GLU A 194 -2.87 -21.74 13.34
CA GLU A 194 -3.22 -20.32 13.31
C GLU A 194 -4.68 -20.06 13.75
N ALA A 195 -5.60 -20.97 13.40
CA ALA A 195 -7.00 -20.90 13.84
C ALA A 195 -7.15 -21.16 15.36
N ARG A 196 -6.33 -22.03 15.94
CA ARG A 196 -6.29 -22.26 17.40
C ARG A 196 -5.78 -21.04 18.16
N ASP A 197 -4.78 -20.35 17.61
CA ASP A 197 -4.22 -19.15 18.23
C ASP A 197 -5.21 -17.99 18.21
N LYS A 198 -6.03 -17.89 17.16
CA LYS A 198 -7.01 -16.81 16.98
C LYS A 198 -8.36 -17.08 17.66
N GLY A 199 -8.77 -18.35 17.78
CA GLY A 199 -10.10 -18.74 18.27
C GLY A 199 -10.02 -19.63 19.50
N GLY A 200 -10.74 -19.28 20.57
CA GLY A 200 -10.82 -20.07 21.81
C GLY A 200 -11.55 -21.43 21.71
N SER A 201 -11.74 -21.96 20.50
CA SER A 201 -12.45 -23.22 20.25
C SER A 201 -11.49 -24.40 20.19
N ARG A 202 -11.90 -25.57 20.69
CA ARG A 202 -11.07 -26.78 20.71
C ARG A 202 -11.06 -27.45 19.33
N ILE A 203 -10.06 -27.11 18.51
CA ILE A 203 -9.88 -27.67 17.16
C ILE A 203 -8.89 -28.86 17.21
N ARG A 204 -9.32 -30.04 16.73
CA ARG A 204 -8.49 -31.25 16.62
C ARG A 204 -8.32 -31.62 15.15
N LEU A 205 -7.06 -31.69 14.69
CA LEU A 205 -6.70 -32.24 13.39
C LEU A 205 -6.31 -33.71 13.56
N GLU A 206 -6.97 -34.59 12.83
CA GLU A 206 -6.63 -36.00 12.73
C GLU A 206 -6.33 -36.32 11.26
N SER A 207 -5.13 -36.82 10.97
CA SER A 207 -4.76 -37.31 9.65
C SER A 207 -4.55 -38.82 9.72
N THR A 208 -5.17 -39.56 8.81
CA THR A 208 -5.05 -41.02 8.75
C THR A 208 -4.55 -41.43 7.37
N GLY A 209 -3.43 -42.16 7.35
CA GLY A 209 -2.76 -42.58 6.13
C GLY A 209 -1.92 -41.48 5.47
N ASP A 210 -1.16 -41.85 4.45
CA ASP A 210 -0.45 -40.91 3.60
C ASP A 210 -1.38 -40.39 2.49
N PRO A 211 -1.41 -39.06 2.25
CA PRO A 211 -2.19 -38.53 1.16
C PRO A 211 -1.67 -39.11 -0.17
N PRO A 212 -2.55 -39.62 -1.06
CA PRO A 212 -2.14 -40.04 -2.39
C PRO A 212 -1.52 -38.86 -3.14
N ASN A 213 -0.76 -39.13 -4.20
CA ASN A 213 -0.24 -38.06 -5.05
C ASN A 213 -1.40 -37.36 -5.78
N LEU A 214 -1.90 -36.27 -5.19
CA LEU A 214 -3.04 -35.50 -5.66
C LEU A 214 -2.56 -34.40 -6.60
N ASP A 215 -3.33 -34.13 -7.65
CA ASP A 215 -3.05 -32.99 -8.52
C ASP A 215 -3.20 -31.66 -7.77
N ALA A 216 -2.48 -30.63 -8.22
CA ALA A 216 -2.45 -29.32 -7.56
C ALA A 216 -3.84 -28.67 -7.39
N GLY A 217 -4.79 -28.94 -8.29
CA GLY A 217 -6.16 -28.43 -8.19
C GLY A 217 -6.93 -29.08 -7.04
N THR A 218 -6.78 -30.40 -6.88
CA THR A 218 -7.39 -31.15 -5.77
C THR A 218 -6.78 -30.75 -4.43
N GLN A 219 -5.45 -30.57 -4.36
CA GLN A 219 -4.78 -30.10 -3.14
C GLN A 219 -5.28 -28.71 -2.69
N LEU A 220 -5.38 -27.76 -3.64
CA LEU A 220 -5.89 -26.42 -3.34
C LEU A 220 -7.35 -26.45 -2.89
N THR A 221 -8.17 -27.30 -3.52
CA THR A 221 -9.59 -27.45 -3.17
C THR A 221 -9.74 -27.94 -1.74
N ALA A 222 -8.98 -28.98 -1.36
CA ALA A 222 -8.96 -29.48 0.02
C ALA A 222 -8.51 -28.41 1.01
N TYR A 223 -7.41 -27.70 0.73
CA TYR A 223 -6.94 -26.59 1.57
C TYR A 223 -8.02 -25.52 1.77
N ARG A 224 -8.69 -25.09 0.70
CA ARG A 224 -9.75 -24.07 0.78
C ARG A 224 -10.99 -24.51 1.55
N ILE A 225 -11.40 -25.76 1.42
CA ILE A 225 -12.52 -26.30 2.20
C ILE A 225 -12.22 -26.21 3.70
N VAL A 226 -11.02 -26.59 4.10
CA VAL A 226 -10.60 -26.51 5.51
C VAL A 226 -10.49 -25.06 5.96
N GLN A 227 -9.95 -24.17 5.13
CA GLN A 227 -9.87 -22.74 5.43
C GLN A 227 -11.24 -22.11 5.67
N GLU A 228 -12.21 -22.36 4.80
CA GLU A 228 -13.58 -21.85 4.95
C GLU A 228 -14.24 -22.43 6.22
N ALA A 229 -13.99 -23.70 6.54
CA ALA A 229 -14.55 -24.35 7.73
C ALA A 229 -13.95 -23.85 9.06
N LEU A 230 -12.75 -23.28 9.03
CA LEU A 230 -12.05 -22.73 10.20
C LEU A 230 -12.31 -21.24 10.43
N THR A 231 -12.96 -20.56 9.47
CA THR A 231 -13.29 -19.14 9.54
C THR A 231 -14.68 -18.95 10.16
#